data_AF-A0A2C8FDM8-F1
#
_entry.id   AF-A0A2C8FDM8-F1
#
_cell.length_a   1.000
_cell.length_b   1.000
_cell.length_c   1.000
_cell.angle_alpha   90.00
_cell.angle_beta   90.00
_cell.angle_gamma   90.00
#
_symmetry.space_group_name_H-M   'P 1'
#
loop_
_entity.id
_entity.type
_entity.pdbx_description
1 polymer ?
#
loop_
_entity_poly.entity_id
_entity_poly.type
_entity_poly.pdbx_seq_one_letter_code
_entity_poly.pdbx_strand_id
1 'polypeptide(L)'
;MKRLKEELAEVLKIHKKWVLGEPGGKRAYLEGADLEGANLEGAYLRGADLRGAYLEGANLEGAYLRGAYLRGAYLEKIAAVTRNCPEEGAFIAWKSNKHGDIIKIEIPDLAKRLTAIGSRKCRAEFVKVLEIVGSDGEPKKQCGGWMDGSFIYTVGETVYPDLYNDDPRIECTNGIHFFISRQEAVDWAKY
;
A
#
# COMPACT_ATOMS: atom_id res chain seq x y z
N MET A 1 32.14 -0.02 -4.71
CA MET A 1 30.77 0.53 -4.70
C MET A 1 29.93 0.18 -5.93
N LYS A 2 30.45 0.09 -7.17
CA LYS A 2 29.64 -0.27 -8.36
C LYS A 2 29.16 -1.73 -8.40
N ARG A 3 30.01 -2.65 -7.90
CA ARG A 3 29.80 -4.11 -7.92
C ARG A 3 28.60 -4.60 -7.09
N LEU A 4 28.32 -3.99 -5.93
CA LEU A 4 27.22 -4.39 -5.03
C LEU A 4 25.82 -3.99 -5.56
N LYS A 5 25.69 -2.85 -6.25
CA LYS A 5 24.41 -2.38 -6.79
C LYS A 5 23.96 -3.19 -8.00
N GLU A 6 24.91 -3.59 -8.85
CA GLU A 6 24.66 -4.47 -10.01
C GLU A 6 24.30 -5.89 -9.55
N GLU A 7 24.90 -6.38 -8.47
CA GLU A 7 24.55 -7.66 -7.83
C GLU A 7 23.14 -7.64 -7.21
N LEU A 8 22.75 -6.55 -6.53
CA LEU A 8 21.43 -6.44 -5.90
C LEU A 8 20.28 -6.52 -6.91
N ALA A 9 20.37 -5.78 -8.03
CA ALA A 9 19.32 -5.78 -9.04
C ALA A 9 19.09 -7.17 -9.65
N GLU A 10 20.18 -7.91 -9.90
CA GLU A 10 20.08 -9.27 -10.43
C GLU A 10 19.55 -10.25 -9.37
N VAL A 11 19.95 -10.11 -8.10
CA VAL A 11 19.36 -10.90 -7.00
C VAL A 11 17.86 -10.67 -6.89
N LEU A 12 17.40 -9.42 -6.95
CA LEU A 12 15.96 -9.09 -6.89
C LEU A 12 15.20 -9.64 -8.09
N LYS A 13 15.79 -9.58 -9.29
CA LYS A 13 15.19 -10.14 -10.51
C LYS A 13 15.07 -11.66 -10.43
N ILE A 14 16.12 -12.35 -10.00
CA ILE A 14 16.12 -13.81 -9.80
C ILE A 14 15.14 -14.20 -8.68
N HIS A 15 15.05 -13.39 -7.63
CA HIS A 15 14.12 -13.63 -6.54
C HIS A 15 12.67 -13.42 -6.94
N LYS A 16 12.37 -12.40 -7.74
CA LYS A 16 11.04 -12.19 -8.32
C LYS A 16 10.59 -13.43 -9.10
N LYS A 17 11.45 -14.01 -9.93
CA LYS A 17 11.15 -15.27 -10.63
C LYS A 17 10.78 -16.39 -9.67
N TRP A 18 11.51 -16.52 -8.56
CA TRP A 18 11.21 -17.53 -7.53
C TRP A 18 9.84 -17.30 -6.88
N VAL A 19 9.53 -16.05 -6.53
CA VAL A 19 8.22 -15.68 -5.94
C VAL A 19 7.07 -15.97 -6.90
N LEU A 20 7.30 -15.79 -8.21
CA LEU A 20 6.32 -16.05 -9.27
C LEU A 20 6.29 -17.51 -9.76
N GLY A 21 7.18 -18.37 -9.27
CA GLY A 21 7.28 -19.77 -9.71
C GLY A 21 7.88 -19.95 -11.11
N GLU A 22 8.59 -18.95 -11.63
CA GLU A 22 9.22 -18.98 -12.94
C GLU A 22 10.54 -19.77 -12.93
N PRO A 23 10.90 -20.45 -14.05
CA PRO A 23 12.15 -21.18 -14.16
C PRO A 23 13.39 -20.30 -13.92
N GLY A 24 14.37 -20.87 -13.20
CA GLY A 24 15.62 -20.19 -12.87
C GLY A 24 15.51 -19.20 -11.69
N GLY A 25 14.35 -19.12 -11.04
CA GLY A 25 14.19 -18.33 -9.82
C GLY A 25 14.91 -18.94 -8.62
N LYS A 26 15.53 -18.08 -7.80
CA LYS A 26 16.14 -18.46 -6.51
C LYS A 26 15.71 -17.52 -5.40
N ARG A 27 15.57 -18.04 -4.18
CA ARG A 27 15.32 -17.22 -2.98
C ARG A 27 16.45 -16.20 -2.78
N ALA A 28 16.11 -14.97 -2.41
CA ALA A 28 17.10 -13.95 -2.05
C ALA A 28 17.69 -14.24 -0.66
N TYR A 29 19.02 -14.41 -0.60
CA TYR A 29 19.78 -14.51 0.64
C TYR A 29 20.64 -13.24 0.76
N LEU A 30 20.18 -12.31 1.59
CA LEU A 30 20.76 -10.99 1.83
C LEU A 30 21.12 -10.84 3.32
N GLU A 31 21.42 -11.94 4.01
CA GLU A 31 21.85 -11.93 5.41
C GLU A 31 23.15 -11.12 5.54
N GLY A 32 23.16 -10.13 6.44
CA GLY A 32 24.30 -9.23 6.66
C GLY A 32 24.61 -8.29 5.49
N ALA A 33 23.76 -8.21 4.46
CA ALA A 33 24.01 -7.38 3.29
C ALA A 33 23.99 -5.89 3.64
N ASP A 34 24.91 -5.14 3.05
CA ASP A 34 24.88 -3.68 3.05
C ASP A 34 23.91 -3.19 1.97
N LEU A 35 22.74 -2.73 2.42
CA LEU A 35 21.66 -2.18 1.61
C LEU A 35 21.40 -0.72 2.00
N GLU A 36 22.39 -0.04 2.59
CA GLU A 36 22.25 1.36 2.98
C GLU A 36 21.92 2.24 1.76
N GLY A 37 20.85 3.03 1.86
CA GLY A 37 20.37 3.88 0.77
C GLY A 37 19.91 3.11 -0.49
N ALA A 38 19.71 1.79 -0.42
CA ALA A 38 19.29 0.99 -1.56
C ALA A 38 17.87 1.35 -2.01
N ASN A 39 17.64 1.44 -3.33
CA ASN A 39 16.29 1.55 -3.85
C ASN A 39 15.69 0.14 -4.02
N LEU A 40 14.77 -0.22 -3.14
CA LEU A 40 14.02 -1.48 -3.09
C LEU A 40 12.52 -1.23 -3.32
N GLU A 41 12.16 -0.11 -3.96
CA GLU A 41 10.78 0.24 -4.27
C GLU A 41 10.11 -0.87 -5.10
N GLY A 42 8.93 -1.33 -4.67
CA GLY A 42 8.19 -2.40 -5.34
C GLY A 42 8.88 -3.77 -5.35
N ALA A 43 9.98 -3.95 -4.60
CA ALA A 43 10.76 -5.17 -4.64
C ALA A 43 9.96 -6.38 -4.13
N TYR A 44 10.06 -7.50 -4.86
CA TYR A 44 9.48 -8.77 -4.43
C TYR A 44 10.43 -9.44 -3.44
N LEU A 45 10.23 -9.21 -2.14
CA LEU A 45 11.06 -9.74 -1.05
C LEU A 45 10.33 -10.80 -0.21
N ARG A 46 9.27 -11.41 -0.77
CA ARG A 46 8.45 -12.40 -0.06
C ARG A 46 9.32 -13.61 0.28
N GLY A 47 9.50 -13.85 1.58
CA GLY A 47 10.38 -14.91 2.04
C GLY A 47 11.86 -14.60 1.88
N ALA A 48 12.30 -13.40 1.48
CA ALA A 48 13.74 -13.09 1.43
C ALA A 48 14.39 -13.24 2.83
N ASP A 49 15.65 -13.64 2.86
CA ASP A 49 16.44 -13.63 4.09
C ASP A 49 17.22 -12.31 4.18
N LEU A 50 16.82 -11.45 5.11
CA LEU A 50 17.38 -10.11 5.36
C LEU A 50 17.93 -10.01 6.80
N ARG A 51 18.21 -11.14 7.46
CA ARG A 51 18.71 -11.14 8.83
C ARG A 51 20.02 -10.35 8.91
N GLY A 52 20.18 -9.46 9.87
CA GLY A 52 21.40 -8.67 9.99
C GLY A 52 21.69 -7.67 8.85
N ALA A 53 20.80 -7.51 7.86
CA ALA A 53 21.03 -6.59 6.75
C ALA A 53 21.00 -5.12 7.24
N TYR A 54 21.85 -4.27 6.64
CA TYR A 54 21.87 -2.83 6.89
C TYR A 54 20.93 -2.13 5.92
N LEU A 55 19.80 -1.60 6.42
CA LEU A 55 18.74 -0.98 5.60
C LEU A 55 18.57 0.52 5.89
N GLU A 56 19.55 1.15 6.55
CA GLU A 56 19.49 2.58 6.85
C GLU A 56 19.34 3.40 5.55
N GLY A 57 18.35 4.28 5.50
CA GLY A 57 18.05 5.08 4.30
C GLY A 57 17.53 4.30 3.09
N ALA A 58 17.33 2.98 3.17
CA ALA A 58 16.81 2.20 2.05
C ALA A 58 15.35 2.59 1.71
N ASN A 59 15.03 2.71 0.43
CA ASN A 59 13.65 2.90 -0.03
C ASN A 59 12.96 1.54 -0.18
N LEU A 60 12.15 1.13 0.80
CA LEU A 60 11.31 -0.06 0.75
C LEU A 60 9.86 0.22 0.31
N GLU A 61 9.58 1.37 -0.34
CA GLU A 61 8.22 1.76 -0.68
C GLU A 61 7.54 0.70 -1.57
N GLY A 62 6.41 0.16 -1.13
CA GLY A 62 5.70 -0.88 -1.90
C GLY A 62 6.45 -2.22 -2.00
N ALA A 63 7.53 -2.44 -1.27
CA ALA A 63 8.22 -3.73 -1.23
C ALA A 63 7.33 -4.82 -0.58
N TYR A 64 7.28 -5.99 -1.20
CA TYR A 64 6.51 -7.13 -0.72
C TYR A 64 7.32 -7.96 0.26
N LEU A 65 7.24 -7.67 1.56
CA LEU A 65 8.06 -8.30 2.61
C LEU A 65 7.39 -9.47 3.35
N ARG A 66 6.22 -9.96 2.89
CA ARG A 66 5.49 -11.02 3.61
C ARG A 66 6.37 -12.26 3.82
N GLY A 67 6.58 -12.63 5.08
CA GLY A 67 7.39 -13.79 5.46
C GLY A 67 8.90 -13.63 5.26
N ALA A 68 9.40 -12.41 5.00
CA ALA A 68 10.83 -12.13 5.00
C ALA A 68 11.43 -12.28 6.41
N TYR A 69 12.65 -12.79 6.51
CA TYR A 69 13.35 -12.90 7.78
C TYR A 69 14.15 -11.62 8.05
N LEU A 70 13.70 -10.81 9.00
CA LEU A 70 14.30 -9.49 9.33
C LEU A 70 14.97 -9.45 10.71
N ARG A 71 15.16 -10.59 11.37
CA ARG A 71 15.75 -10.63 12.70
C ARG A 71 17.14 -10.00 12.68
N GLY A 72 17.34 -8.97 13.52
CA GLY A 72 18.62 -8.26 13.63
C GLY A 72 18.95 -7.35 12.44
N ALA A 73 18.03 -7.14 11.50
CA ALA A 73 18.22 -6.12 10.46
C ALA A 73 18.29 -4.73 11.11
N TYR A 74 19.23 -3.91 10.65
CA TYR A 74 19.39 -2.53 11.11
C TYR A 74 18.42 -1.64 10.33
N LEU A 75 17.39 -1.17 11.02
CA LEU A 75 16.21 -0.49 10.45
C LEU A 75 16.10 0.99 10.86
N GLU A 76 17.16 1.58 11.40
CA GLU A 76 17.13 3.01 11.71
C GLU A 76 16.98 3.82 10.42
N LYS A 77 16.00 4.74 10.40
CA LYS A 77 15.73 5.64 9.26
C LYS A 77 15.57 4.93 7.92
N ILE A 78 14.83 3.81 7.87
CA ILE A 78 14.38 3.30 6.57
C ILE A 78 13.55 4.39 5.90
N ALA A 79 13.87 4.77 4.66
CA ALA A 79 13.21 5.88 3.98
C ALA A 79 11.73 5.59 3.67
N ALA A 80 11.32 4.32 3.69
CA ALA A 80 10.01 3.93 3.25
C ALA A 80 9.49 2.63 3.89
N VAL A 81 9.03 2.72 5.13
CA VAL A 81 7.72 2.12 5.44
C VAL A 81 6.72 3.27 5.28
N THR A 82 6.60 3.78 4.05
CA THR A 82 6.06 5.12 3.81
C THR A 82 4.60 5.16 4.22
N ARG A 83 4.28 6.07 5.15
CA ARG A 83 2.93 6.63 5.21
C ARG A 83 2.72 7.36 3.89
N ASN A 84 2.06 6.70 2.94
CA ASN A 84 1.75 7.28 1.64
C ASN A 84 0.61 8.30 1.71
N CYS A 85 -0.10 8.40 2.84
CA CYS A 85 -1.16 9.37 3.05
C CYS A 85 -0.58 10.76 3.34
N PRO A 86 -0.84 11.77 2.50
CA PRO A 86 -0.45 13.15 2.79
C PRO A 86 -0.99 13.63 4.15
N GLU A 87 -0.15 14.26 4.96
CA GLU A 87 -0.54 14.74 6.29
C GLU A 87 -1.31 16.07 6.23
N GLU A 88 -1.09 16.87 5.20
CA GLU A 88 -1.67 18.21 5.01
C GLU A 88 -2.20 18.38 3.58
N GLY A 89 -3.16 19.30 3.42
CA GLY A 89 -3.78 19.63 2.15
C GLY A 89 -4.91 18.67 1.77
N ALA A 90 -5.87 19.20 1.01
CA ALA A 90 -6.89 18.38 0.37
C ALA A 90 -6.30 17.69 -0.86
N PHE A 91 -6.64 16.42 -1.07
CA PHE A 91 -6.16 15.65 -2.22
C PHE A 91 -7.16 14.62 -2.73
N ILE A 92 -6.92 14.14 -3.94
CA ILE A 92 -7.75 13.10 -4.58
C ILE A 92 -7.22 11.72 -4.24
N ALA A 93 -8.14 10.82 -3.91
CA ALA A 93 -7.87 9.42 -3.66
C ALA A 93 -8.94 8.53 -4.32
N TRP A 94 -8.69 7.23 -4.30
CA TRP A 94 -9.58 6.24 -4.89
C TRP A 94 -9.89 5.12 -3.91
N LYS A 95 -11.13 4.67 -3.96
CA LYS A 95 -11.62 3.50 -3.23
C LYS A 95 -12.32 2.57 -4.22
N SER A 96 -12.35 1.28 -3.92
CA SER A 96 -13.22 0.32 -4.57
C SER A 96 -14.27 -0.22 -3.61
N ASN A 97 -15.28 -0.94 -4.11
CA ASN A 97 -16.21 -1.75 -3.32
C ASN A 97 -16.19 -3.23 -3.75
N LYS A 98 -16.97 -4.07 -3.05
CA LYS A 98 -17.09 -5.51 -3.34
C LYS A 98 -17.68 -5.85 -4.72
N HIS A 99 -18.29 -4.87 -5.38
CA HIS A 99 -18.91 -5.01 -6.69
C HIS A 99 -17.98 -4.59 -7.83
N GLY A 100 -16.76 -4.15 -7.53
CA GLY A 100 -15.79 -3.69 -8.52
C GLY A 100 -16.00 -2.23 -8.94
N ASP A 101 -16.89 -1.48 -8.29
CA ASP A 101 -17.06 -0.05 -8.56
C ASP A 101 -15.83 0.71 -8.05
N ILE A 102 -15.43 1.75 -8.78
CA ILE A 102 -14.33 2.66 -8.43
C ILE A 102 -14.93 4.01 -8.03
N ILE A 103 -14.61 4.44 -6.82
CA ILE A 103 -15.11 5.66 -6.20
C ILE A 103 -13.94 6.64 -6.12
N LYS A 104 -14.05 7.75 -6.82
CA LYS A 104 -13.14 8.88 -6.71
C LYS A 104 -13.61 9.76 -5.56
N ILE A 105 -12.70 10.02 -4.63
CA ILE A 105 -12.98 10.78 -3.43
C ILE A 105 -11.96 11.90 -3.27
N GLU A 106 -12.39 12.99 -2.65
CA GLU A 106 -11.51 13.99 -2.07
C GLU A 106 -11.35 13.67 -0.58
N ILE A 107 -10.11 13.69 -0.11
CA ILE A 107 -9.78 13.70 1.32
C ILE A 107 -9.63 15.17 1.71
N PRO A 108 -10.58 15.76 2.45
CA PRO A 108 -10.50 17.15 2.83
C PRO A 108 -9.36 17.40 3.83
N ASP A 109 -8.77 18.58 3.80
CA ASP A 109 -7.62 18.91 4.65
C ASP A 109 -7.89 18.71 6.15
N LEU A 110 -9.12 18.98 6.59
CA LEU A 110 -9.55 18.82 7.97
C LEU A 110 -9.78 17.35 8.40
N ALA A 111 -9.82 16.40 7.46
CA ALA A 111 -10.08 15.01 7.79
C ALA A 111 -8.85 14.33 8.38
N LYS A 112 -8.95 13.81 9.61
CA LYS A 112 -7.96 12.89 10.16
C LYS A 112 -7.74 11.72 9.20
N ARG A 113 -6.46 11.43 8.95
CA ARG A 113 -6.03 10.46 7.96
C ARG A 113 -4.70 9.81 8.33
N LEU A 114 -4.52 8.56 7.92
CA LEU A 114 -3.27 7.83 8.12
C LEU A 114 -3.12 6.68 7.12
N THR A 115 -1.90 6.16 7.03
CA THR A 115 -1.60 4.86 6.39
C THR A 115 -1.38 3.80 7.47
N ALA A 116 -2.00 2.63 7.32
CA ALA A 116 -1.75 1.51 8.22
C ALA A 116 -0.35 0.91 7.99
N ILE A 117 0.39 0.64 9.07
CA ILE A 117 1.74 0.07 9.04
C ILE A 117 1.71 -1.28 8.30
N GLY A 118 2.67 -1.47 7.39
CA GLY A 118 2.80 -2.71 6.61
C GLY A 118 1.79 -2.84 5.46
N SER A 119 1.02 -1.79 5.14
CA SER A 119 0.12 -1.76 3.98
C SER A 119 0.19 -0.41 3.26
N ARG A 120 -0.32 -0.35 2.02
CA ARG A 120 -0.53 0.91 1.28
C ARG A 120 -1.95 1.48 1.44
N LYS A 121 -2.78 0.85 2.28
CA LYS A 121 -4.15 1.28 2.55
C LYS A 121 -4.13 2.46 3.51
N CYS A 122 -4.71 3.56 3.05
CA CYS A 122 -4.98 4.72 3.87
C CYS A 122 -6.36 4.61 4.52
N ARG A 123 -6.59 5.39 5.58
CA ARG A 123 -7.89 5.59 6.22
C ARG A 123 -8.14 7.07 6.44
N ALA A 124 -9.37 7.51 6.19
CA ALA A 124 -9.85 8.83 6.58
C ALA A 124 -11.09 8.73 7.46
N GLU A 125 -11.28 9.72 8.33
CA GLU A 125 -12.47 9.84 9.18
C GLU A 125 -13.69 10.38 8.42
N PHE A 126 -13.50 11.08 7.30
CA PHE A 126 -14.56 11.43 6.35
C PHE A 126 -13.96 11.76 5.00
N VAL A 127 -14.77 11.65 3.95
CA VAL A 127 -14.37 11.95 2.57
C VAL A 127 -15.52 12.58 1.80
N LYS A 128 -15.22 13.34 0.76
CA LYS A 128 -16.22 13.83 -0.19
C LYS A 128 -16.21 12.97 -1.45
N VAL A 129 -17.36 12.47 -1.86
CA VAL A 129 -17.49 11.63 -3.05
C VAL A 129 -17.61 12.52 -4.28
N LEU A 130 -16.71 12.33 -5.24
CA LEU A 130 -16.66 13.15 -6.45
C LEU A 130 -17.25 12.44 -7.67
N GLU A 131 -16.99 11.15 -7.80
CA GLU A 131 -17.36 10.36 -8.97
C GLU A 131 -17.44 8.88 -8.59
N ILE A 132 -18.37 8.15 -9.18
CA ILE A 132 -18.45 6.70 -9.06
C ILE A 132 -18.55 6.13 -10.47
N VAL A 133 -17.64 5.21 -10.78
CA VAL A 133 -17.63 4.44 -12.02
C VAL A 133 -17.92 2.99 -11.69
N GLY A 134 -18.95 2.44 -12.32
CA GLY A 134 -19.33 1.04 -12.16
C GLY A 134 -18.26 0.09 -12.66
N SER A 135 -18.35 -1.17 -12.23
CA SER A 135 -17.51 -2.26 -12.78
C SER A 135 -17.66 -2.46 -14.29
N ASP A 136 -18.79 -2.03 -14.84
CA ASP A 136 -19.11 -1.98 -16.28
C ASP A 136 -18.48 -0.78 -17.01
N GLY A 137 -17.86 0.14 -16.27
CA GLY A 137 -17.30 1.38 -16.80
C GLY A 137 -18.30 2.55 -16.87
N GLU A 138 -19.56 2.32 -16.51
CA GLU A 138 -20.61 3.34 -16.61
C GLU A 138 -20.68 4.22 -15.34
N PRO A 139 -20.93 5.53 -15.46
CA PRO A 139 -21.10 6.40 -14.30
C PRO A 139 -22.29 5.99 -13.42
N LYS A 140 -22.11 6.02 -12.10
CA LYS A 140 -23.16 5.75 -11.11
C LYS A 140 -23.39 6.97 -10.21
N LYS A 141 -24.65 7.15 -9.76
CA LYS A 141 -24.99 8.18 -8.76
C LYS A 141 -24.64 7.74 -7.34
N GLN A 142 -24.75 6.45 -7.05
CA GLN A 142 -24.50 5.88 -5.74
C GLN A 142 -24.01 4.44 -5.83
N CYS A 143 -23.24 3.98 -4.83
CA CYS A 143 -22.89 2.58 -4.66
C CYS A 143 -22.71 2.21 -3.18
N GLY A 144 -22.81 0.92 -2.86
CA GLY A 144 -22.56 0.42 -1.52
C GLY A 144 -21.07 0.28 -1.21
N GLY A 145 -20.74 0.26 0.09
CA GLY A 145 -19.41 -0.10 0.57
C GLY A 145 -19.09 -1.60 0.50
N TRP A 146 -18.00 -1.98 1.17
CA TRP A 146 -17.56 -3.39 1.24
C TRP A 146 -18.43 -4.25 2.17
N MET A 147 -19.02 -3.65 3.20
CA MET A 147 -19.88 -4.36 4.15
C MET A 147 -21.27 -4.62 3.55
N ASP A 148 -22.21 -5.11 4.35
CA ASP A 148 -23.58 -5.55 4.01
C ASP A 148 -24.50 -4.55 3.26
N GLY A 149 -23.98 -3.41 2.78
CA GLY A 149 -24.71 -2.43 1.99
C GLY A 149 -25.36 -1.31 2.81
N SER A 150 -25.18 -1.32 4.13
CA SER A 150 -25.62 -0.23 5.02
C SER A 150 -24.88 1.10 4.75
N PHE A 151 -23.61 1.03 4.36
CA PHE A 151 -22.81 2.21 4.03
C PHE A 151 -22.91 2.55 2.54
N ILE A 152 -23.44 3.73 2.22
CA ILE A 152 -23.66 4.19 0.84
C ILE A 152 -22.75 5.38 0.52
N TYR A 153 -22.13 5.33 -0.65
CA TYR A 153 -21.42 6.46 -1.26
C TYR A 153 -22.34 7.09 -2.31
N THR A 154 -22.61 8.39 -2.19
CA THR A 154 -23.41 9.15 -3.15
C THR A 154 -22.57 10.29 -3.72
N VAL A 155 -22.54 10.43 -5.05
CA VAL A 155 -21.79 11.51 -5.72
C VAL A 155 -22.24 12.88 -5.21
N GLY A 156 -21.28 13.70 -4.79
CA GLY A 156 -21.50 15.05 -4.25
C GLY A 156 -21.63 15.11 -2.73
N GLU A 157 -21.83 13.98 -2.05
CA GLU A 157 -22.00 13.94 -0.60
C GLU A 157 -20.67 13.77 0.15
N THR A 158 -20.65 14.26 1.39
CA THR A 158 -19.60 13.94 2.35
C THR A 158 -20.08 12.77 3.20
N VAL A 159 -19.27 11.73 3.30
CA VAL A 159 -19.62 10.48 3.99
C VAL A 159 -18.70 10.26 5.18
N TYR A 160 -19.28 9.72 6.26
CA TYR A 160 -18.63 9.50 7.56
C TYR A 160 -18.83 8.04 7.98
N PRO A 161 -17.78 7.28 8.30
CA PRO A 161 -17.90 5.98 8.94
C PRO A 161 -18.43 6.13 10.37
N ASP A 162 -19.06 5.10 10.93
CA ASP A 162 -19.60 5.13 12.29
C ASP A 162 -18.52 5.41 13.36
N LEU A 163 -17.29 4.97 13.08
CA LEU A 163 -16.14 5.13 13.95
C LEU A 163 -14.88 5.34 13.09
N TYR A 164 -13.90 6.02 13.66
CA TYR A 164 -12.57 6.15 13.10
C TYR A 164 -11.53 5.73 14.13
N ASN A 165 -10.57 4.90 13.71
CA ASN A 165 -9.47 4.46 14.54
C ASN A 165 -8.13 4.95 13.95
N ASP A 166 -7.43 5.73 14.76
CA ASP A 166 -6.17 6.40 14.43
C ASP A 166 -4.92 5.57 14.79
N ASP A 167 -5.08 4.34 15.28
CA ASP A 167 -3.96 3.44 15.53
C ASP A 167 -3.43 2.84 14.21
N PRO A 168 -2.21 3.21 13.77
CA PRO A 168 -1.68 2.75 12.51
C PRO A 168 -1.23 1.27 12.57
N ARG A 169 -1.19 0.64 13.75
CA ARG A 169 -0.81 -0.77 13.93
C ARG A 169 -1.94 -1.74 13.62
N ILE A 170 -3.17 -1.24 13.56
CA ILE A 170 -4.37 -2.05 13.27
C ILE A 170 -4.74 -1.83 11.81
N GLU A 171 -4.53 -2.84 10.95
CA GLU A 171 -4.67 -2.69 9.49
C GLU A 171 -6.13 -2.57 9.03
N CYS A 172 -7.01 -3.44 9.52
CA CYS A 172 -8.43 -3.50 9.13
C CYS A 172 -9.30 -3.06 10.31
N THR A 173 -9.69 -1.79 10.32
CA THR A 173 -10.52 -1.21 11.39
C THR A 173 -11.42 -0.12 10.82
N ASN A 174 -12.15 0.56 11.71
CA ASN A 174 -13.15 1.54 11.34
C ASN A 174 -12.50 2.79 10.73
N GLY A 175 -13.09 3.27 9.63
CA GLY A 175 -12.55 4.33 8.79
C GLY A 175 -12.84 4.09 7.31
N ILE A 176 -12.79 5.14 6.50
CA ILE A 176 -12.95 5.01 5.06
C ILE A 176 -11.60 4.60 4.47
N HIS A 177 -11.46 3.32 4.12
CA HIS A 177 -10.24 2.81 3.48
C HIS A 177 -10.09 3.32 2.05
N PHE A 178 -8.93 3.85 1.68
CA PHE A 178 -8.65 4.33 0.33
C PHE A 178 -7.20 4.08 -0.10
N PHE A 179 -6.94 4.33 -1.38
CA PHE A 179 -5.64 4.28 -2.02
C PHE A 179 -5.33 5.63 -2.68
N ILE A 180 -4.04 5.95 -2.76
CA ILE A 180 -3.58 7.21 -3.38
C ILE A 180 -3.69 7.13 -4.90
N SER A 181 -3.54 5.95 -5.51
CA SER A 181 -3.72 5.80 -6.95
C SER A 181 -5.00 5.06 -7.32
N ARG A 182 -5.57 5.43 -8.46
CA ARG A 182 -6.68 4.70 -9.07
C ARG A 182 -6.33 3.25 -9.36
N GLN A 183 -5.11 2.99 -9.85
CA GLN A 183 -4.67 1.66 -10.26
C GLN A 183 -4.63 0.70 -9.07
N GLU A 184 -4.15 1.14 -7.92
CA GLU A 184 -4.18 0.34 -6.68
C GLU A 184 -5.61 -0.01 -6.26
N ALA A 185 -6.54 0.95 -6.33
CA ALA A 185 -7.94 0.68 -6.01
C ALA A 185 -8.57 -0.34 -6.97
N VAL A 186 -8.23 -0.27 -8.27
CA VAL A 186 -8.67 -1.21 -9.30
C VAL A 186 -8.07 -2.61 -9.06
N ASP A 187 -6.78 -2.70 -8.76
CA ASP A 187 -6.15 -3.98 -8.52
C ASP A 187 -6.64 -4.61 -7.21
N TRP A 188 -6.91 -3.81 -6.19
CA TRP A 188 -7.56 -4.26 -4.96
C TRP A 188 -8.98 -4.80 -5.21
N ALA A 189 -9.73 -4.21 -6.13
CA ALA A 189 -11.09 -4.64 -6.45
C ALA A 189 -11.18 -6.05 -7.09
N LYS A 190 -10.05 -6.60 -7.56
CA LYS A 190 -9.96 -7.93 -8.19
C LYS A 190 -9.69 -9.05 -7.18
N TYR A 191 -9.35 -8.71 -5.93
CA TYR A 191 -9.10 -9.65 -4.83
C TYR A 191 -10.36 -9.85 -3.99
#